data_AF-A0A7C3NJH0-F1
#
_entry.id   AF-A0A7C3NJH0-F1
#
_cell.length_a   1.000
_cell.length_b   1.000
_cell.length_c   1.000
_cell.angle_alpha   90.00
_cell.angle_beta   90.00
_cell.angle_gamma   90.00
#
_symmetry.space_group_name_H-M   'P 1'
#
loop_
_entity.id
_entity.type
_entity.pdbx_description
1 polymer ?
#
loop_
_entity_poly.entity_id
_entity_poly.type
_entity_poly.pdbx_seq_one_letter_code
_entity_poly.pdbx_strand_id
1 'polypeptide(L)'
;MRIRQLTAALLLFALTGVLTAPLRAEEVTEKAGVATGVTVGNTIAVPLKAMSVVIGALSGALSFIVTGGDTEVAKQVWRDSAEGPYVVTPELARKSVGQRPELAQQK
;
A
#
# COMPACT_ATOMS: atom_id res chain seq x y z
N MET A 1 -46.60 -10.39 -35.86
CA MET A 1 -45.56 -11.22 -35.21
C MET A 1 -44.21 -10.50 -35.00
N ARG A 2 -43.86 -9.45 -35.77
CA ARG A 2 -42.56 -8.73 -35.65
C ARG A 2 -42.40 -7.88 -34.37
N ILE A 3 -43.44 -7.18 -33.91
CA ILE A 3 -43.36 -6.27 -32.74
C ILE A 3 -43.07 -7.02 -31.43
N ARG A 4 -43.63 -8.21 -31.24
CA ARG A 4 -43.43 -9.02 -30.03
C ARG A 4 -42.02 -9.64 -29.95
N GLN A 5 -41.36 -9.80 -31.09
CA GLN A 5 -39.97 -10.26 -31.14
C GLN A 5 -38.97 -9.11 -30.97
N LEU A 6 -39.33 -7.89 -31.38
CA LEU A 6 -38.52 -6.70 -31.12
C LEU A 6 -38.51 -6.31 -29.64
N THR A 7 -39.66 -6.38 -28.95
CA THR A 7 -39.70 -6.16 -27.50
C THR A 7 -38.95 -7.23 -26.71
N ALA A 8 -39.05 -8.49 -27.12
CA ALA A 8 -38.28 -9.58 -26.50
C ALA A 8 -36.76 -9.40 -26.71
N ALA A 9 -36.33 -8.96 -27.89
CA ALA A 9 -34.92 -8.68 -28.19
C ALA A 9 -34.38 -7.49 -27.38
N LEU A 10 -35.17 -6.42 -27.23
CA LEU A 10 -34.81 -5.26 -26.40
C LEU A 10 -34.70 -5.62 -24.92
N LEU A 11 -35.61 -6.45 -24.40
CA LEU A 11 -35.54 -6.94 -23.02
C LEU A 11 -34.35 -7.88 -22.81
N LEU A 12 -34.03 -8.76 -23.76
CA LEU A 12 -32.84 -9.60 -23.69
C LEU A 12 -31.56 -8.76 -23.71
N PHE A 13 -31.48 -7.75 -24.58
CA PHE A 13 -30.32 -6.86 -24.70
C PHE A 13 -30.10 -6.05 -23.42
N ALA A 14 -31.17 -5.51 -22.83
CA ALA A 14 -31.14 -4.84 -21.54
C ALA A 14 -30.73 -5.79 -20.40
N LEU A 15 -31.20 -7.04 -20.41
CA LEU A 15 -30.84 -8.05 -19.41
C LEU A 15 -29.36 -8.47 -19.50
N THR A 16 -28.79 -8.52 -20.71
CA THR A 16 -27.36 -8.81 -20.91
C THR A 16 -26.46 -7.61 -20.61
N GLY A 17 -26.91 -6.38 -20.85
CA GLY A 17 -26.13 -5.17 -20.59
C GLY A 17 -25.94 -4.85 -19.10
N VAL A 18 -26.86 -5.33 -18.24
CA VAL A 18 -26.79 -5.15 -16.78
C VAL A 18 -25.76 -6.09 -16.12
N LEU A 19 -25.38 -7.19 -16.78
CA LEU A 19 -24.41 -8.16 -16.23
C LEU A 19 -22.95 -7.81 -16.54
N THR A 20 -22.69 -7.07 -17.62
CA THR A 20 -21.37 -6.53 -17.95
C THR A 20 -21.19 -5.16 -17.31
N ALA A 21 -21.24 -5.09 -15.99
CA ALA A 21 -20.81 -3.91 -15.25
C ALA A 21 -19.27 -3.94 -15.13
N PRO A 22 -18.49 -3.14 -15.88
CA PRO A 22 -17.04 -3.06 -15.72
C PRO A 22 -16.62 -2.54 -14.33
N LEU A 23 -17.57 -1.96 -13.57
CA LEU A 23 -17.36 -1.35 -12.26
C LEU A 23 -16.74 -2.25 -11.18
N ARG A 24 -16.89 -3.58 -11.26
CA ARG A 24 -16.31 -4.50 -10.26
C ARG A 24 -14.97 -5.11 -10.66
N ALA A 25 -14.72 -5.30 -11.95
CA ALA A 25 -13.46 -5.88 -12.42
C ALA A 25 -12.29 -4.91 -12.25
N GLU A 26 -12.54 -3.62 -12.47
CA GLU A 26 -11.53 -2.57 -12.31
C GLU A 26 -11.10 -2.43 -10.84
N GLU A 27 -12.04 -2.42 -9.89
CA GLU A 27 -11.74 -2.34 -8.46
C GLU A 27 -10.97 -3.56 -7.95
N VAL A 28 -11.31 -4.76 -8.44
CA VAL A 28 -10.60 -6.00 -8.08
C VAL A 28 -9.18 -5.99 -8.65
N THR A 29 -9.01 -5.52 -9.89
CA THR A 29 -7.69 -5.43 -10.55
C THR A 29 -6.81 -4.37 -9.88
N GLU A 30 -7.36 -3.21 -9.52
CA GLU A 30 -6.65 -2.16 -8.78
C GLU A 30 -6.20 -2.68 -7.40
N LYS A 31 -7.10 -3.32 -6.64
CA LYS A 31 -6.76 -3.90 -5.33
C LYS A 31 -5.69 -4.99 -5.45
N ALA A 32 -5.82 -5.88 -6.43
CA ALA A 32 -4.83 -6.93 -6.68
C ALA A 32 -3.47 -6.35 -7.08
N GLY A 33 -3.45 -5.32 -7.93
CA GLY A 33 -2.23 -4.63 -8.34
C GLY A 33 -1.52 -3.96 -7.15
N VAL A 34 -2.27 -3.25 -6.31
CA VAL A 34 -1.73 -2.61 -5.10
C VAL A 34 -1.22 -3.66 -4.10
N ALA A 35 -1.98 -4.72 -3.85
CA ALA A 35 -1.56 -5.79 -2.94
C ALA A 35 -0.30 -6.51 -3.42
N THR A 36 -0.22 -6.81 -4.72
CA THR A 36 0.97 -7.44 -5.33
C THR A 36 2.17 -6.51 -5.27
N GLY A 37 2.00 -5.23 -5.62
CA GLY A 37 3.08 -4.23 -5.57
C GLY A 37 3.65 -4.05 -4.17
N VAL A 38 2.79 -3.96 -3.16
CA VAL A 38 3.19 -3.87 -1.76
C VAL A 38 3.91 -5.14 -1.29
N THR A 39 3.43 -6.32 -1.68
CA THR A 39 4.06 -7.60 -1.33
C THR A 39 5.47 -7.70 -1.90
N VAL A 40 5.64 -7.39 -3.20
CA VAL A 40 6.95 -7.40 -3.87
C VAL A 40 7.87 -6.34 -3.26
N GLY A 41 7.36 -5.15 -2.96
CA GLY A 41 8.12 -4.09 -2.31
C GLY A 41 8.64 -4.49 -0.92
N ASN A 42 7.83 -5.19 -0.14
CA ASN A 42 8.20 -5.64 1.20
C ASN A 42 9.30 -6.70 1.23
N THR A 43 9.49 -7.45 0.15
CA THR A 43 10.62 -8.39 0.01
C THR A 43 11.97 -7.69 0.16
N ILE A 44 12.06 -6.40 -0.20
CA ILE A 44 13.28 -5.60 -0.06
C ILE A 44 13.19 -4.63 1.12
N ALA A 45 12.03 -3.98 1.32
CA ALA A 45 11.87 -2.97 2.37
C ALA A 45 12.06 -3.55 3.78
N VAL A 46 11.55 -4.76 4.05
CA VAL A 46 11.65 -5.39 5.38
C VAL A 46 13.10 -5.76 5.71
N PRO A 47 13.86 -6.46 4.85
CA PRO A 47 15.28 -6.72 5.10
C PRO A 47 16.12 -5.45 5.28
N LEU A 48 15.88 -4.43 4.44
CA LEU A 48 16.60 -3.16 4.57
C LEU A 48 16.33 -2.47 5.91
N LYS A 49 15.07 -2.48 6.37
CA LYS A 49 14.72 -1.94 7.68
C LYS A 49 15.41 -2.73 8.80
N ALA A 50 15.45 -4.07 8.70
CA ALA A 50 16.18 -4.89 9.68
C ALA A 50 17.67 -4.55 9.73
N MET A 51 18.33 -4.37 8.57
CA MET A 51 19.73 -3.93 8.51
C MET A 51 19.93 -2.56 9.14
N SER A 52 19.03 -1.61 8.88
CA SER A 52 19.06 -0.26 9.47
C SER A 52 18.98 -0.31 11.01
N VAL A 53 18.13 -1.18 11.57
CA VAL A 53 18.04 -1.38 13.02
C VAL A 53 19.33 -1.96 13.59
N VAL A 54 19.95 -2.93 12.92
CA VAL A 54 21.23 -3.50 13.37
C VAL A 54 22.34 -2.44 13.37
N ILE A 55 22.43 -1.65 12.31
CA ILE A 55 23.40 -0.55 12.21
C ILE A 55 23.13 0.50 13.30
N GLY A 56 21.86 0.85 13.53
CA GLY A 56 21.45 1.75 14.59
C GLY A 56 21.79 1.22 15.98
N ALA A 57 21.58 -0.07 16.23
CA ALA A 57 21.93 -0.73 17.49
C ALA A 57 23.43 -0.61 17.78
N LEU A 58 24.28 -0.95 16.80
CA LEU A 58 25.73 -0.81 16.89
C LEU A 58 26.16 0.65 17.06
N SER A 59 25.57 1.56 16.28
CA SER A 59 25.87 3.00 16.35
C SER A 59 25.52 3.57 17.72
N GLY A 60 24.35 3.23 18.28
CA GLY A 60 23.95 3.70 19.61
C GLY A 60 24.83 3.15 20.72
N ALA A 61 25.28 1.90 20.62
CA ALA A 61 26.25 1.33 21.56
C ALA A 61 27.62 2.03 21.48
N LEU A 62 28.10 2.32 20.27
CA LEU A 62 29.33 3.11 20.07
C LEU A 62 29.17 4.53 20.61
N SER A 63 28.03 5.18 20.36
CA SER A 63 27.72 6.50 20.91
C SER A 63 27.81 6.50 22.43
N PHE A 64 27.22 5.51 23.11
CA PHE A 64 27.32 5.37 24.57
C PHE A 64 28.77 5.31 25.07
N ILE A 65 29.64 4.54 24.40
CA ILE A 65 31.05 4.42 24.79
C ILE A 65 31.78 5.75 24.58
N VAL A 66 31.60 6.38 23.42
CA VAL A 66 32.32 7.60 23.04
C VAL A 66 31.88 8.81 23.87
N THR A 67 30.62 8.88 24.28
CA THR A 67 30.09 9.96 25.13
C THR A 67 30.37 9.76 26.61
N GLY A 68 31.10 8.71 27.01
CA GLY A 68 31.41 8.43 28.41
C GLY A 68 30.23 7.91 29.22
N GLY A 69 29.26 7.27 28.56
CA GLY A 69 28.09 6.67 29.19
C GLY A 69 26.81 7.49 29.11
N ASP A 70 26.71 8.43 28.17
CA ASP A 70 25.45 9.18 27.97
C ASP A 70 24.38 8.27 27.35
N THR A 71 23.43 7.86 28.18
CA THR A 71 22.32 6.99 27.74
C THR A 71 21.29 7.70 26.88
N GLU A 72 21.19 9.03 26.94
CA GLU A 72 20.18 9.77 26.19
C GLU A 72 20.51 9.76 24.70
N VAL A 73 21.78 10.04 24.36
CA VAL A 73 22.27 9.98 22.98
C VAL A 73 22.12 8.57 22.40
N ALA A 74 22.51 7.55 23.16
CA ALA A 74 22.40 6.15 22.71
C ALA A 74 20.94 5.74 22.47
N LYS A 75 20.03 6.10 23.40
CA LYS A 75 18.59 5.83 23.27
C LYS A 75 17.98 6.59 22.10
N GLN A 76 18.39 7.83 21.86
CA GLN A 76 17.94 8.58 20.71
C GLN A 76 18.29 7.87 19.40
N VAL A 77 19.54 7.42 19.25
CA VAL A 77 19.97 6.65 18.06
C VAL A 77 19.16 5.37 17.90
N TRP A 78 18.94 4.62 18.99
CA TRP A 78 18.13 3.40 18.95
C TRP A 78 16.66 3.68 18.62
N ARG A 79 16.07 4.74 19.17
CA ARG A 79 14.71 5.16 18.83
C ARG A 79 14.63 5.53 17.35
N ASP A 80 15.48 6.42 16.87
CA ASP A 80 15.42 6.94 15.51
C ASP A 80 15.64 5.85 14.45
N SER A 81 16.44 4.82 14.76
CA SER A 81 16.68 3.69 13.86
C SER A 81 15.56 2.63 13.89
N ALA A 82 15.00 2.34 15.07
CA ALA A 82 13.92 1.36 15.24
C ALA A 82 12.54 1.93 14.89
N GLU A 83 12.33 3.23 15.03
CA GLU A 83 11.04 3.85 14.83
C GLU A 83 10.59 3.83 13.36
N GLY A 84 9.27 3.85 13.15
CA GLY A 84 8.64 3.86 11.84
C GLY A 84 8.05 2.51 11.41
N PRO A 85 7.37 2.49 10.26
CA PRO A 85 6.70 1.29 9.76
C PRO A 85 7.71 0.25 9.27
N TYR A 86 7.55 -0.99 9.73
CA TYR A 86 8.41 -2.12 9.33
C TYR A 86 7.96 -2.78 8.03
N VAL A 87 6.67 -2.65 7.71
CA VAL A 87 6.05 -3.23 6.53
C VAL A 87 5.37 -2.09 5.78
N VAL A 88 5.60 -1.99 4.49
CA VAL A 88 4.87 -1.08 3.62
C VAL A 88 3.44 -1.60 3.53
N THR A 89 2.45 -0.78 3.88
CA THR A 89 1.03 -1.09 3.70
C THR A 89 0.47 -0.30 2.52
N PRO A 90 -0.66 -0.73 1.92
CA PRO A 90 -1.32 0.04 0.86
C PRO A 90 -1.63 1.49 1.25
N GLU A 91 -2.06 1.72 2.49
CA GLU A 91 -2.38 3.04 3.03
C GLU A 91 -1.12 3.90 3.16
N LEU A 92 -0.03 3.32 3.65
CA LEU A 92 1.26 4.02 3.75
C LEU A 92 1.79 4.39 2.36
N ALA A 93 1.75 3.45 1.41
CA ALA A 93 2.19 3.67 0.04
C ALA A 93 1.38 4.79 -0.65
N ARG A 94 0.05 4.80 -0.47
CA ARG A 94 -0.82 5.87 -0.97
C ARG A 94 -0.50 7.21 -0.32
N LYS A 95 -0.26 7.23 0.98
CA LYS A 95 0.12 8.46 1.70
C LYS A 95 1.48 9.00 1.22
N SER A 96 2.45 8.14 0.92
CA SER A 96 3.80 8.55 0.52
C SER A 96 3.88 9.13 -0.90
N VAL A 97 3.02 8.69 -1.83
CA VAL A 97 2.99 9.20 -3.21
C VAL A 97 2.17 10.51 -3.32
N GLY A 98 1.47 10.88 -2.24
CA GLY A 98 0.52 11.99 -2.23
C GLY A 98 -0.89 11.49 -2.61
N GLN A 99 -1.87 11.86 -1.79
CA GLN A 99 -3.27 11.58 -2.11
C GLN A 99 -3.69 12.48 -3.27
N ARG A 100 -4.22 11.87 -4.33
CA ARG A 100 -4.84 12.57 -5.46
C ARG A 100 -6.35 12.64 -5.24
N PRO A 101 -6.88 13.68 -4.57
CA PRO A 101 -8.31 13.79 -4.28
C PRO A 101 -9.18 13.79 -5.54
N GLU A 102 -8.62 14.18 -6.69
CA GLU A 102 -9.26 14.11 -8.00
C GLU A 102 -9.68 12.69 -8.42
N LEU A 103 -8.96 11.65 -7.96
CA LEU A 103 -9.32 10.26 -8.23
C LEU A 103 -10.39 9.72 -7.28
N ALA A 104 -10.57 10.36 -6.12
CA ALA A 104 -11.59 9.97 -5.14
C ALA A 104 -12.99 10.48 -5.52
N GLN A 105 -13.06 11.56 -6.31
CA GLN A 105 -14.30 12.19 -6.76
C GLN A 105 -14.90 11.56 -8.02
N GLN A 106 -14.12 10.74 -8.74
CA GLN A 106 -14.56 10.12 -10.01
C GLN A 106 -15.21 8.74 -9.83
N LYS A 107 -15.56 8.36 -8.59
CA LYS A 107 -16.26 7.10 -8.26
C LYS A 107 -17.77 7.29 -8.18
#